data_AF-A0A4U7D7K3-F1
#
_entry.id   AF-A0A4U7D7K3-F1
#
_cell.length_a   1.000
_cell.length_b   1.000
_cell.length_c   1.000
_cell.angle_alpha   90.00
_cell.angle_beta   90.00
_cell.angle_gamma   90.00
#
_symmetry.space_group_name_H-M   'P 1'
#
loop_
_entity.id
_entity.type
_entity.pdbx_description
1 polymer ?
#
loop_
_entity_poly.entity_id
_entity_poly.type
_entity_poly.pdbx_seq_one_letter_code
_entity_poly.pdbx_strand_id
1 'polypeptide(L)'
;MTQQHGRRYEHSLSAELTEATTRDVWLSTVGYSGNSAIGSSDIVVAVAPEAQRRGQNGLYLIEAKKRQAATGKRCSYVFGGSEDDETGVEELLRFINGTPDWATPVVVISFDHRAPIVLDARLLATWLVTSGEVDTATFAEVKDVRASEAERAVC
;
A
#
# COMPACT_ATOMS: atom_id res chain seq x y z
N MET A 1 15.92 5.89 16.55
CA MET A 1 16.31 6.83 15.47
C MET A 1 15.66 6.52 14.12
N THR A 2 14.72 5.56 14.04
CA THR A 2 14.07 5.06 12.80
C THR A 2 12.86 5.88 12.34
N GLN A 3 12.04 6.40 13.28
CA GLN A 3 10.84 7.19 12.93
C GLN A 3 11.13 8.46 12.09
N GLN A 4 12.26 9.14 12.34
CA GLN A 4 12.63 10.33 11.53
C GLN A 4 12.98 9.98 10.08
N HIS A 5 13.47 8.76 9.81
CA HIS A 5 13.82 8.32 8.46
C HIS A 5 12.58 7.91 7.65
N GLY A 6 11.58 7.28 8.28
CA GLY A 6 10.29 6.97 7.66
C GLY A 6 9.56 8.24 7.22
N ARG A 7 9.36 9.18 8.15
CA ARG A 7 8.68 10.45 7.87
C ARG A 7 9.35 11.28 6.78
N ARG A 8 10.69 11.31 6.73
CA ARG A 8 11.42 12.00 5.64
C ARG A 8 11.14 11.35 4.29
N TYR A 9 11.06 10.03 4.23
CA TYR A 9 10.76 9.31 3.01
C TYR A 9 9.31 9.56 2.56
N GLU A 10 8.33 9.53 3.46
CA GLU A 10 6.93 9.86 3.15
C GLU A 10 6.80 11.27 2.55
N HIS A 11 7.48 12.26 3.14
CA HIS A 11 7.52 13.62 2.60
C HIS A 11 8.21 13.70 1.22
N SER A 12 9.30 12.95 1.00
CA SER A 12 9.96 12.87 -0.31
C SER A 12 9.03 12.27 -1.37
N LEU A 13 8.38 11.14 -1.05
CA LEU A 13 7.44 10.47 -1.94
C LEU A 13 6.24 11.35 -2.25
N SER A 14 5.70 12.06 -1.26
CA SER A 14 4.62 13.05 -1.45
C SER A 14 5.04 14.18 -2.39
N ALA A 15 6.27 14.68 -2.28
CA ALA A 15 6.80 15.71 -3.18
C ALA A 15 6.97 15.18 -4.61
N GLU A 16 7.53 13.99 -4.79
CA GLU A 16 7.68 13.32 -6.09
C GLU A 16 6.31 13.10 -6.76
N LEU A 17 5.32 12.61 -6.02
CA LEU A 17 3.95 12.45 -6.52
C LEU A 17 3.32 13.78 -6.91
N THR A 18 3.57 14.85 -6.15
CA THR A 18 3.06 16.19 -6.48
C THR A 18 3.66 16.72 -7.78
N GLU A 19 4.95 16.51 -7.99
CA GLU A 19 5.65 16.91 -9.22
C GLU A 19 5.19 16.10 -10.44
N ALA A 20 4.89 14.81 -10.24
CA ALA A 20 4.46 13.91 -11.31
C ALA A 20 2.97 14.02 -11.67
N THR A 21 2.18 14.79 -10.92
CA THR A 21 0.72 14.88 -11.08
C THR A 21 0.25 16.28 -11.48
N THR A 22 -1.03 16.39 -11.83
CA THR A 22 -1.65 17.65 -12.27
C THR A 22 -2.50 18.26 -11.17
N ARG A 23 -3.08 19.44 -11.45
CA ARG A 23 -4.08 20.10 -10.60
C ARG A 23 -5.32 19.26 -10.28
N ASP A 24 -5.51 18.14 -10.96
CA ASP A 24 -6.64 17.23 -10.77
C ASP A 24 -6.33 16.16 -9.70
N VAL A 25 -5.14 16.20 -9.10
CA VAL A 25 -4.72 15.33 -8.01
C VAL A 25 -4.39 16.17 -6.78
N TRP A 26 -4.95 15.80 -5.64
CA TRP A 26 -4.60 16.34 -4.34
C TRP A 26 -4.00 15.22 -3.49
N LEU A 27 -2.97 15.51 -2.71
CA LEU A 27 -2.38 14.53 -1.81
C LEU A 27 -1.90 15.15 -0.50
N SER A 28 -1.82 14.32 0.54
CA SER A 28 -1.33 14.73 1.85
C SER A 28 -0.74 13.55 2.63
N THR A 29 0.30 13.80 3.43
CA THR A 29 0.83 12.81 4.37
C THR A 29 -0.03 12.76 5.63
N VAL A 30 -0.24 11.57 6.19
CA VAL A 30 -0.99 11.36 7.42
C VAL A 30 -0.03 11.33 8.59
N GLY A 31 0.04 12.43 9.35
CA GLY A 31 1.11 12.65 10.33
C GLY A 31 1.18 11.70 11.55
N TYR A 32 0.19 10.82 11.76
CA TYR A 32 0.11 9.91 12.92
C TYR A 32 -0.32 8.48 12.54
N SER A 33 -0.04 8.02 11.32
CA SER A 33 -0.48 6.70 10.81
C SER A 33 -0.08 5.52 11.70
N GLY A 34 1.11 5.56 12.30
CA GLY A 34 1.63 4.50 13.17
C GLY A 34 1.03 4.41 14.57
N ASN A 35 0.19 5.36 15.01
CA ASN A 35 -0.33 5.42 16.39
C ASN A 35 -1.86 5.29 16.47
N SER A 36 -2.54 5.00 15.35
CA SER A 36 -3.98 4.77 15.33
C SER A 36 -4.30 3.28 15.42
N ALA A 37 -5.24 2.92 16.29
CA ALA A 37 -5.80 1.57 16.39
C ALA A 37 -6.52 1.12 15.10
N ILE A 38 -6.79 2.07 14.20
CA ILE A 38 -7.29 1.84 12.85
C ILE A 38 -6.06 1.92 11.94
N GLY A 39 -5.79 0.88 11.15
CA GLY A 39 -4.70 0.91 10.16
C GLY A 39 -4.84 2.14 9.26
N SER A 40 -3.94 3.10 9.39
CA SER A 40 -3.99 4.36 8.65
C SER A 40 -2.90 4.33 7.60
N SER A 41 -3.23 4.81 6.40
CA SER A 41 -2.25 5.08 5.34
C SER A 41 -1.24 6.13 5.77
N ASP A 42 -0.04 6.07 5.20
CA ASP A 42 0.97 7.13 5.29
C ASP A 42 0.67 8.33 4.39
N ILE A 43 0.10 8.09 3.21
CA ILE A 43 -0.25 9.14 2.24
C ILE A 43 -1.65 8.91 1.71
N VAL A 44 -2.44 9.98 1.63
CA VAL A 44 -3.75 9.99 0.97
C VAL A 44 -3.61 10.71 -0.36
N VAL A 45 -4.15 10.13 -1.43
CA VAL A 45 -4.21 10.74 -2.76
C VAL A 45 -5.65 10.73 -3.25
N ALA A 46 -6.20 11.90 -3.53
CA ALA A 46 -7.52 12.09 -4.10
C ALA A 46 -7.42 12.62 -5.54
N VAL A 47 -8.21 12.05 -6.43
CA VAL A 47 -8.29 12.42 -7.84
C VAL A 47 -9.64 13.09 -8.08
N ALA A 48 -9.63 14.25 -8.74
CA ALA A 48 -10.83 14.99 -9.10
C ALA A 48 -11.78 14.12 -9.93
N PRO A 49 -13.10 14.16 -9.66
CA PRO A 49 -14.09 13.32 -10.36
C PRO A 49 -13.99 13.38 -11.90
N GLU A 50 -13.66 14.55 -12.45
CA GLU A 50 -13.55 14.79 -13.89
C GLU A 50 -12.34 14.08 -14.52
N ALA A 51 -11.31 13.77 -13.73
CA ALA A 51 -10.11 13.08 -14.16
C ALA A 51 -10.17 11.56 -13.87
N GLN A 52 -11.21 11.08 -13.17
CA GLN A 52 -11.37 9.66 -12.88
C GLN A 52 -11.81 8.89 -14.14
N ARG A 53 -11.20 7.72 -14.36
CA ARG A 53 -11.69 6.78 -15.38
C ARG A 53 -12.89 6.02 -14.82
N ARG A 54 -13.84 5.69 -15.69
CA ARG A 54 -15.00 4.88 -15.32
C ARG A 54 -14.55 3.56 -14.68
N GLY A 55 -15.08 3.25 -13.50
CA GLY A 55 -14.75 2.04 -12.75
C GLY A 55 -13.45 2.11 -11.94
N GLN A 56 -12.80 3.27 -11.86
CA GLN A 56 -11.66 3.49 -10.98
C GLN A 56 -12.07 4.30 -9.75
N ASN A 57 -11.55 3.92 -8.59
CA ASN A 57 -11.71 4.71 -7.38
C ASN A 57 -10.94 6.03 -7.50
N GLY A 58 -11.54 7.09 -6.97
CA GLY A 58 -10.94 8.42 -6.90
C GLY A 58 -10.01 8.62 -5.70
N LEU A 59 -10.05 7.73 -4.71
CA LEU A 59 -9.22 7.81 -3.51
C LEU A 59 -8.23 6.65 -3.48
N TYR A 60 -6.95 6.97 -3.30
CA TYR A 60 -5.87 6.00 -3.08
C TYR A 60 -5.28 6.26 -1.71
N LEU A 61 -5.21 5.20 -0.92
CA LEU A 61 -4.57 5.19 0.39
C LEU A 61 -3.22 4.48 0.20
N ILE A 62 -2.12 5.12 0.56
CA ILE A 62 -0.77 4.62 0.31
C ILE A 62 -0.10 4.27 1.64
N GLU A 63 0.36 3.04 1.75
CA GLU A 63 1.33 2.57 2.74
C GLU A 63 2.73 2.60 2.13
N ALA A 64 3.65 3.37 2.72
CA ALA A 64 4.94 3.69 2.12
C ALA A 64 6.09 3.00 2.88
N LYS A 65 6.72 1.99 2.26
CA LYS A 65 7.82 1.23 2.85
C LYS A 65 9.14 1.50 2.15
N LYS A 66 10.07 2.18 2.83
CA LYS A 66 11.49 2.22 2.42
C LYS A 66 12.24 1.02 3.00
N ARG A 67 12.98 0.30 2.15
CA ARG A 67 13.76 -0.88 2.55
C ARG A 67 15.16 -0.85 1.94
N GLN A 68 16.11 -1.44 2.66
CA GLN A 68 17.41 -1.77 2.11
C GLN A 68 17.34 -3.18 1.51
N ALA A 69 17.82 -3.33 0.27
CA ALA A 69 17.88 -4.63 -0.38
C ALA A 69 18.94 -5.48 0.34
N ALA A 70 18.51 -6.38 1.23
CA ALA A 70 19.36 -7.37 1.85
C ALA A 70 19.16 -8.72 1.15
N THR A 71 20.24 -9.30 0.64
CA THR A 71 20.22 -10.61 -0.04
C THR A 71 19.57 -11.68 0.84
N GLY A 72 18.62 -12.45 0.29
CA GLY A 72 18.01 -13.61 0.95
C GLY A 72 16.71 -13.36 1.74
N LYS A 73 16.22 -12.12 1.85
CA LYS A 73 14.89 -11.84 2.45
C LYS A 73 13.78 -11.97 1.41
N ARG A 74 12.78 -12.81 1.70
CA ARG A 74 11.57 -12.99 0.86
C ARG A 74 10.63 -11.78 0.94
N CYS A 75 9.71 -11.67 -0.02
CA CYS A 75 8.71 -10.59 -0.12
C CYS A 75 7.89 -10.42 1.18
N SER A 76 7.55 -11.52 1.87
CA SER A 76 6.85 -11.53 3.17
C SER A 76 7.58 -10.77 4.29
N TYR A 77 8.92 -10.67 4.23
CA TYR A 77 9.75 -9.88 5.15
C TYR A 77 9.89 -8.41 4.74
N VAL A 78 9.48 -8.05 3.52
CA VAL A 78 9.59 -6.67 3.00
C VAL A 78 8.55 -5.77 3.65
N PHE A 79 7.43 -6.32 4.12
CA PHE A 79 6.34 -5.54 4.73
C PHE A 79 6.51 -5.23 6.21
N GLY A 80 7.31 -6.00 6.97
CA GLY A 80 7.41 -5.81 8.43
C GLY A 80 7.88 -4.40 8.82
N GLY A 81 7.00 -3.63 9.45
CA GLY A 81 7.32 -2.42 10.20
C GLY A 81 8.05 -2.72 11.51
N SER A 82 8.82 -1.74 11.98
CA SER A 82 9.61 -1.83 13.21
C SER A 82 8.77 -1.42 14.42
N GLU A 83 8.13 -2.38 15.10
CA GLU A 83 7.81 -2.38 16.55
C GLU A 83 6.98 -3.64 16.89
N ASP A 84 7.27 -4.24 18.04
CA ASP A 84 6.49 -5.24 18.78
C ASP A 84 5.74 -6.34 17.99
N ASP A 85 6.43 -7.43 17.68
CA ASP A 85 5.90 -8.76 17.27
C ASP A 85 4.89 -8.83 16.08
N GLU A 86 4.44 -7.70 15.52
CA GLU A 86 3.56 -7.65 14.34
C GLU A 86 4.35 -7.99 13.08
N THR A 87 3.90 -9.01 12.37
CA THR A 87 4.45 -9.39 11.07
C THR A 87 3.99 -8.41 10.00
N GLY A 88 4.79 -8.23 8.94
CA GLY A 88 4.38 -7.40 7.79
C GLY A 88 3.10 -7.86 7.09
N VAL A 89 2.72 -9.12 7.30
CA VAL A 89 1.48 -9.69 6.78
C VAL A 89 0.28 -9.21 7.60
N GLU A 90 0.40 -9.16 8.92
CA GLU A 90 -0.63 -8.61 9.81
C GLU A 90 -0.82 -7.11 9.57
N GLU A 91 0.29 -6.37 9.37
CA GLU A 91 0.24 -4.95 9.02
C GLU A 91 -0.48 -4.72 7.67
N LEU A 92 -0.17 -5.55 6.65
CA LEU A 92 -0.85 -5.50 5.35
C LEU A 92 -2.35 -5.80 5.47
N LEU A 93 -2.72 -6.81 6.25
CA LEU A 93 -4.12 -7.17 6.49
C LEU A 93 -4.87 -6.04 7.21
N ARG A 94 -4.25 -5.47 8.26
CA ARG A 94 -4.80 -4.32 9.01
C ARG A 94 -4.99 -3.11 8.11
N PHE A 95 -4.04 -2.83 7.21
CA PHE A 95 -4.14 -1.74 6.24
C PHE A 95 -5.28 -1.95 5.23
N ILE A 96 -5.41 -3.17 4.68
CA ILE A 96 -6.50 -3.51 3.76
C ILE A 96 -7.86 -3.37 4.45
N ASN A 97 -8.00 -3.92 5.67
CA ASN A 97 -9.25 -3.89 6.42
C ASN A 97 -9.61 -2.48 6.92
N GLY A 98 -8.60 -1.63 7.18
CA GLY A 98 -8.79 -0.22 7.51
C GLY A 98 -9.18 0.65 6.31
N THR A 99 -9.00 0.14 5.08
CA THR A 99 -9.28 0.89 3.85
C THR A 99 -10.74 0.69 3.42
N PRO A 100 -11.53 1.76 3.26
CA PRO A 100 -12.92 1.62 2.82
C PRO A 100 -13.01 1.12 1.37
N ASP A 101 -14.11 0.42 1.04
CA ASP A 101 -14.31 -0.21 -0.28
C ASP A 101 -14.25 0.78 -1.47
N TRP A 102 -14.63 2.04 -1.24
CA TRP A 102 -14.60 3.10 -2.25
C TRP A 102 -13.21 3.73 -2.43
N ALA A 103 -12.19 3.22 -1.71
CA ALA A 103 -10.80 3.59 -1.86
C ALA A 103 -9.93 2.40 -2.31
N THR A 104 -8.80 2.71 -2.93
CA THR A 104 -7.82 1.72 -3.36
C THR A 104 -6.64 1.72 -2.38
N PRO A 105 -6.40 0.62 -1.66
CA PRO A 105 -5.20 0.47 -0.84
C PRO A 105 -4.00 0.18 -1.74
N VAL A 106 -2.96 0.98 -1.62
CA VAL A 106 -1.74 0.91 -2.41
C VAL A 106 -0.56 0.74 -1.48
N VAL A 107 0.35 -0.17 -1.81
CA VAL A 107 1.65 -0.27 -1.16
C VAL A 107 2.73 0.22 -2.09
N VAL A 108 3.54 1.16 -1.61
CA VAL A 108 4.73 1.65 -2.31
C VAL A 108 5.97 1.13 -1.59
N ILE A 109 6.78 0.35 -2.29
CA ILE A 109 8.04 -0.19 -1.78
C ILE A 109 9.19 0.46 -2.52
N SER A 110 10.04 1.20 -1.81
CA SER A 110 11.27 1.77 -2.37
C SER A 110 12.49 1.07 -1.83
N PHE A 111 13.37 0.68 -2.76
CA PHE A 111 14.73 0.24 -2.48
C PHE A 111 15.72 1.32 -2.91
N ASP A 112 16.84 1.42 -2.19
CA ASP A 112 17.89 2.37 -2.56
C ASP A 112 18.35 2.13 -4.01
N HIS A 113 18.47 3.22 -4.78
CA HIS A 113 18.89 3.24 -6.18
C HIS A 113 17.98 2.44 -7.15
N ARG A 114 16.72 2.20 -6.79
CA ARG A 114 15.73 1.57 -7.68
C ARG A 114 14.47 2.40 -7.77
N ALA A 115 13.77 2.26 -8.89
CA ALA A 115 12.43 2.81 -9.03
C ALA A 115 11.50 2.21 -7.95
N PRO A 116 10.59 3.00 -7.36
CA PRO A 116 9.57 2.48 -6.45
C PRO A 116 8.71 1.42 -7.13
N ILE A 117 8.37 0.37 -6.37
CA ILE A 117 7.40 -0.64 -6.77
C ILE A 117 6.06 -0.24 -6.18
N VAL A 118 5.04 -0.10 -7.03
CA VAL A 118 3.68 0.30 -6.63
C VAL A 118 2.74 -0.86 -6.87
N LEU A 119 2.04 -1.30 -5.83
CA LEU A 119 1.17 -2.46 -5.86
C LEU A 119 -0.19 -2.12 -5.26
N ASP A 120 -1.26 -2.63 -5.85
CA ASP A 120 -2.54 -2.73 -5.14
C ASP A 120 -2.39 -3.76 -4.00
N ALA A 121 -2.74 -3.34 -2.78
CA ALA A 121 -2.54 -4.16 -1.59
C ALA A 121 -3.37 -5.46 -1.61
N ARG A 122 -4.57 -5.43 -2.19
CA ARG A 122 -5.47 -6.59 -2.30
C ARG A 122 -4.91 -7.59 -3.32
N LEU A 123 -4.38 -7.10 -4.44
CA LEU A 123 -3.70 -7.95 -5.43
C LEU A 123 -2.43 -8.59 -4.87
N LEU A 124 -1.66 -7.83 -4.11
CA LEU A 124 -0.48 -8.33 -3.42
C LEU A 124 -0.85 -9.44 -2.41
N ALA A 125 -1.87 -9.23 -1.58
CA ALA A 125 -2.35 -10.26 -0.65
C ALA A 125 -2.77 -11.54 -1.38
N THR A 126 -3.46 -11.39 -2.51
CA THR A 126 -3.84 -12.51 -3.39
C THR A 126 -2.62 -13.28 -3.87
N TRP A 127 -1.60 -12.57 -4.34
CA TRP A 127 -0.37 -13.19 -4.82
C TRP A 127 0.39 -13.92 -3.70
N LEU A 128 0.44 -13.35 -2.49
CA LEU A 128 1.09 -13.99 -1.34
C LEU A 128 0.42 -15.31 -0.94
N VAL A 129 -0.91 -15.37 -0.98
CA VAL A 129 -1.67 -16.60 -0.73
C VAL A 129 -1.45 -17.63 -1.84
N THR A 130 -1.61 -17.22 -3.09
CA THR A 130 -1.53 -18.12 -4.26
C THR A 130 -0.12 -18.66 -4.52
N SER A 131 0.92 -17.91 -4.15
CA SER A 131 2.32 -18.35 -4.20
C SER A 131 2.73 -19.27 -3.05
N GLY A 132 1.87 -19.46 -2.04
CA GLY A 132 2.16 -20.27 -0.85
C GLY A 132 3.13 -19.59 0.13
N GLU A 133 3.35 -18.28 0.02
CA GLU A 133 4.14 -17.51 0.98
C GLU A 133 3.37 -17.26 2.29
N VAL A 134 2.04 -17.28 2.25
CA VAL A 134 1.14 -17.12 3.41
C VAL A 134 -0.01 -18.12 3.31
N ASP A 135 -0.53 -18.58 4.46
CA ASP A 135 -1.72 -19.44 4.50
C ASP A 135 -2.95 -18.71 3.95
N THR A 136 -3.76 -19.42 3.17
CA THR A 136 -5.11 -19.03 2.76
C THR A 136 -5.98 -18.48 3.89
N ALA A 137 -5.85 -18.99 5.11
CA ALA A 137 -6.63 -18.52 6.26
C ALA A 137 -6.33 -17.05 6.62
N THR A 138 -5.12 -16.56 6.34
CA THR A 138 -4.66 -15.23 6.76
C THR A 138 -5.38 -14.08 6.06
N PHE A 139 -5.81 -14.27 4.81
CA PHE A 139 -6.51 -13.25 4.02
C PHE A 139 -7.94 -13.68 3.62
N ALA A 140 -8.54 -14.66 4.32
CA ALA A 140 -9.83 -15.23 3.94
C ALA A 140 -10.97 -14.21 3.90
N GLU A 141 -10.88 -13.12 4.69
CA GLU A 141 -11.89 -12.06 4.77
C GLU A 141 -11.68 -10.93 3.76
N VAL A 142 -10.51 -10.87 3.10
CA VAL A 142 -10.25 -9.86 2.08
C VAL A 142 -11.06 -10.20 0.83
N LYS A 143 -12.15 -9.46 0.61
CA LYS A 143 -12.90 -9.52 -0.65
C LYS A 143 -11.97 -9.16 -1.81
N ASP A 144 -12.09 -9.89 -2.92
CA ASP A 144 -11.26 -9.83 -4.13
C ASP A 144 -9.96 -10.65 -4.15
N VAL A 145 -9.72 -11.58 -3.21
CA VAL A 145 -8.59 -12.54 -3.34
C VAL A 145 -8.72 -13.46 -4.57
N ARG A 146 -9.87 -13.48 -5.26
CA ARG A 146 -10.08 -14.30 -6.47
C ARG A 146 -10.81 -13.61 -7.62
N ALA A 147 -11.27 -12.37 -7.45
CA ALA A 147 -12.18 -11.74 -8.42
C ALA A 147 -11.46 -10.90 -9.49
N SER A 148 -10.23 -10.44 -9.22
CA SER A 148 -9.54 -9.47 -10.09
C SER A 148 -9.02 -10.05 -11.41
N GLU A 149 -8.89 -11.37 -11.54
CA GLU A 149 -8.52 -12.01 -12.82
C GLU A 149 -9.75 -12.22 -13.72
N ALA A 150 -10.94 -12.39 -13.14
CA ALA A 150 -12.17 -12.62 -13.90
C ALA A 150 -12.72 -11.34 -14.53
N GLU A 151 -12.59 -10.18 -13.88
CA GLU A 151 -13.12 -8.91 -14.41
C GLU A 151 -12.21 -8.23 -15.44
N ARG A 152 -10.89 -8.52 -15.44
CA ARG A 152 -9.96 -7.98 -16.45
C ARG A 152 -10.00 -8.74 -17.78
N ALA A 153 -10.57 -9.94 -17.81
CA ALA A 153 -10.68 -10.76 -19.02
C ALA A 153 -11.96 -10.48 -19.84
N VAL A 154 -12.83 -9.57 -19.39
CA VAL A 154 -14.18 -9.37 -19.96
C VAL A 154 -14.44 -7.92 -20.45
N CYS A 155 -13.44 -7.04 -20.47
CA CYS A 155 -13.55 -5.70 -21.09
C CYS A 155 -12.50 -5.48 -22.18
#